data_AF-A0A942NXH5-F1
#
_entry.id   AF-A0A942NXH5-F1
#
_cell.length_a   1.000
_cell.length_b   1.000
_cell.length_c   1.000
_cell.angle_alpha   90.00
_cell.angle_beta   90.00
_cell.angle_gamma   90.00
#
_symmetry.space_group_name_H-M   'P 1'
#
loop_
_entity.id
_entity.type
_entity.pdbx_description
1 polymer ?
#
loop_
_entity_poly.entity_id
_entity_poly.type
_entity_poly.pdbx_seq_one_letter_code
_entity_poly.pdbx_strand_id
1 'polypeptide(L)'
;ARGERPPVIAELHKLKSQAGYIGAAAAREAIVNLEAALMAGQANVDTLLKRYKEVFEALIGAARCYLEEKPPGAGRPTLDGAGDVDTAQLRILLERLAPLLADNMFSARSVSREIEEMLAGSALAAPYRPVADSISLLKFQDAQTALASFRDGLCPHSSI
;
A
#
# COMPACT_ATOMS: atom_id res chain seq x y z
N ALA A 1 26.93 13.58 -30.44
CA ALA A 1 25.50 13.80 -30.16
C ALA A 1 25.12 12.98 -28.92
N ARG A 2 24.85 13.62 -27.78
CA ARG A 2 24.45 12.90 -26.56
C ARG A 2 23.00 12.46 -26.74
N GLY A 3 22.79 11.15 -26.80
CA GLY A 3 21.49 10.53 -26.99
C GLY A 3 20.57 10.79 -25.80
N GLU A 4 19.66 11.74 -25.96
CA GLU A 4 18.50 11.86 -25.08
C GLU A 4 17.68 10.59 -25.24
N ARG A 5 17.46 9.86 -24.13
CA ARG A 5 16.51 8.74 -24.14
C ARG A 5 15.14 9.28 -24.55
N PRO A 6 14.40 8.60 -25.44
CA PRO A 6 13.09 9.05 -25.85
C PRO A 6 12.20 9.27 -24.60
N PRO A 7 11.45 10.39 -24.50
CA PRO A 7 10.66 10.73 -23.32
C PRO A 7 9.67 9.61 -22.92
N VAL A 8 9.19 8.84 -23.90
CA VAL A 8 8.33 7.66 -23.67
C VAL A 8 9.00 6.56 -22.85
N ILE A 9 10.32 6.33 -23.02
CA ILE A 9 11.06 5.32 -22.25
C ILE A 9 11.21 5.76 -20.80
N ALA A 10 11.44 7.06 -20.55
CA ALA A 10 11.53 7.59 -19.20
C ALA A 10 10.20 7.45 -18.44
N GLU A 11 9.06 7.67 -19.09
CA GLU A 11 7.74 7.47 -18.49
C GLU A 11 7.43 6.00 -18.21
N LEU A 12 7.76 5.09 -19.14
CA LEU A 12 7.62 3.65 -18.90
C LEU A 12 8.48 3.19 -17.72
N HIS A 13 9.67 3.76 -17.56
CA HIS A 13 10.54 3.43 -16.44
C HIS A 13 9.94 3.84 -15.07
N LYS A 14 9.29 5.00 -15.01
CA LYS A 14 8.55 5.46 -13.81
C LYS A 14 7.35 4.55 -13.54
N LEU A 15 6.55 4.27 -14.56
CA LEU A 15 5.37 3.40 -14.46
C LEU A 15 5.75 1.98 -14.02
N LYS A 16 6.87 1.45 -14.50
CA LYS A 16 7.41 0.15 -14.07
C LYS A 16 7.69 0.12 -12.57
N SER A 17 8.31 1.19 -12.06
CA SER A 17 8.63 1.34 -10.65
C SER A 17 7.36 1.42 -9.81
N GLN A 18 6.38 2.19 -10.26
CA GLN A 18 5.06 2.29 -9.63
C GLN A 18 4.29 0.96 -9.65
N ALA A 19 4.30 0.23 -10.76
CA ALA A 19 3.67 -1.09 -10.88
C ALA A 19 4.31 -2.12 -9.94
N GLY A 20 5.64 -2.07 -9.79
CA GLY A 20 6.36 -2.87 -8.80
C GLY A 20 5.99 -2.48 -7.36
N TYR A 21 5.82 -1.19 -7.10
CA TYR A 21 5.46 -0.66 -5.79
C TYR A 21 4.05 -1.06 -5.32
N ILE A 22 3.09 -1.20 -6.24
CA ILE A 22 1.71 -1.62 -5.93
C ILE A 22 1.49 -3.13 -6.05
N GLY A 23 2.55 -3.92 -6.29
CA GLY A 23 2.43 -5.37 -6.45
C GLY A 23 1.70 -5.81 -7.73
N ALA A 24 1.52 -4.93 -8.70
CA ALA A 24 0.86 -5.24 -9.97
C ALA A 24 1.84 -5.94 -10.93
N ALA A 25 2.17 -7.20 -10.62
CA ALA A 25 3.17 -8.00 -11.32
C ALA A 25 2.92 -8.07 -12.84
N ALA A 26 1.68 -8.33 -13.25
CA ALA A 26 1.30 -8.37 -14.66
C ALA A 26 1.48 -7.01 -15.37
N ALA A 27 1.15 -5.90 -14.68
CA ALA A 27 1.32 -4.56 -15.24
C ALA A 27 2.81 -4.21 -15.40
N ARG A 28 3.62 -4.57 -14.39
CA ARG A 28 5.07 -4.41 -14.43
C ARG A 28 5.69 -5.18 -15.59
N GLU A 29 5.28 -6.43 -15.79
CA GLU A 29 5.78 -7.26 -16.90
C GLU A 29 5.41 -6.68 -18.27
N ALA A 30 4.17 -6.23 -18.44
CA ALA A 30 3.73 -5.58 -19.67
C ALA A 30 4.54 -4.30 -19.98
N ILE A 31 4.86 -3.51 -18.96
CA ILE A 31 5.69 -2.30 -19.10
C ILE A 31 7.13 -2.66 -19.48
N VAL A 32 7.73 -3.67 -18.85
CA VAL A 32 9.09 -4.13 -19.17
C VAL A 32 9.19 -4.57 -20.63
N ASN A 33 8.21 -5.35 -21.09
CA ASN A 33 8.18 -5.84 -22.47
C ASN A 33 8.00 -4.70 -23.48
N LEU A 34 7.17 -3.72 -23.17
CA LEU A 34 6.97 -2.54 -24.01
C LEU A 34 8.21 -1.63 -24.05
N GLU A 35 8.86 -1.39 -22.90
CA GLU A 35 10.12 -0.63 -22.80
C GLU A 35 11.22 -1.29 -23.65
N ALA A 36 11.37 -2.61 -23.54
CA ALA A 36 12.35 -3.37 -24.31
C ALA A 36 12.09 -3.32 -25.83
N ALA A 37 10.84 -3.51 -26.25
CA ALA A 37 10.48 -3.50 -27.67
C ALA A 37 10.67 -2.11 -28.32
N LEU A 38 10.34 -1.03 -27.59
CA LEU A 38 10.58 0.34 -28.03
C LEU A 38 12.07 0.67 -28.12
N MET A 39 12.88 0.20 -27.17
CA MET A 39 14.34 0.38 -27.22
C MET A 39 14.99 -0.42 -28.37
N ALA A 40 14.45 -1.58 -28.71
CA ALA A 40 14.93 -2.43 -29.80
C ALA A 40 14.34 -2.07 -31.19
N GLY A 41 13.40 -1.11 -31.26
CA GLY A 41 12.78 -0.69 -32.52
C GLY A 41 11.94 -1.80 -33.19
N GLN A 42 11.29 -2.66 -32.40
CA GLN A 42 10.56 -3.80 -32.95
C GLN A 42 9.24 -3.39 -33.62
N ALA A 43 8.80 -4.14 -34.64
CA ALA A 43 7.57 -3.87 -35.38
C ALA A 43 6.27 -4.28 -34.63
N ASN A 44 6.37 -5.06 -33.55
CA ASN A 44 5.24 -5.61 -32.79
C ASN A 44 4.76 -4.70 -31.64
N VAL A 45 5.20 -3.45 -31.59
CA VAL A 45 4.88 -2.48 -30.53
C VAL A 45 3.37 -2.30 -30.34
N ASP A 46 2.58 -2.30 -31.42
CA ASP A 46 1.12 -2.17 -31.34
C ASP A 46 0.45 -3.30 -30.54
N THR A 47 0.96 -4.53 -30.68
CA THR A 47 0.45 -5.68 -29.92
C THR A 47 0.78 -5.55 -28.44
N LEU A 48 1.97 -5.03 -28.12
CA LEU A 48 2.42 -4.79 -26.74
C LEU A 48 1.67 -3.62 -26.09
N LEU A 49 1.36 -2.56 -26.85
CA LEU A 49 0.52 -1.46 -26.40
C LEU A 49 -0.91 -1.93 -26.08
N LYS A 50 -1.48 -2.80 -26.92
CA LYS A 50 -2.79 -3.41 -26.67
C LYS A 50 -2.78 -4.22 -25.38
N ARG A 51 -1.78 -5.08 -25.19
CA ARG A 51 -1.63 -5.89 -23.98
C ARG A 51 -1.41 -5.03 -22.73
N TYR A 52 -0.60 -3.98 -22.83
CA TYR A 52 -0.40 -3.01 -21.76
C TYR A 52 -1.72 -2.37 -21.33
N LYS A 53 -2.54 -1.93 -22.29
CA LYS A 53 -3.86 -1.35 -22.02
C LYS A 53 -4.79 -2.35 -21.31
N GLU A 54 -4.91 -3.57 -21.82
CA GLU A 54 -5.77 -4.61 -21.25
C GLU A 54 -5.40 -4.92 -19.79
N VAL A 55 -4.10 -5.00 -19.49
CA VAL A 55 -3.62 -5.25 -18.12
C VAL A 55 -3.92 -4.09 -17.18
N PHE A 56 -3.80 -2.84 -17.65
CA PHE A 56 -4.16 -1.67 -16.85
C PHE A 56 -5.67 -1.57 -16.61
N GLU A 57 -6.50 -1.87 -17.62
CA GLU A 57 -7.95 -1.92 -17.48
C GLU A 57 -8.38 -3.00 -16.48
N ALA A 58 -7.76 -4.18 -16.53
CA ALA A 58 -8.00 -5.25 -15.56
C ALA A 58 -7.61 -4.85 -14.13
N LEU A 59 -6.48 -4.15 -13.96
CA LEU A 59 -6.05 -3.63 -12.66
C LEU A 59 -7.04 -2.60 -12.11
N ILE A 60 -7.51 -1.67 -12.94
CA ILE A 60 -8.53 -0.68 -12.56
C ILE A 60 -9.84 -1.38 -12.21
N GLY A 61 -10.25 -2.39 -12.99
CA GLY A 61 -11.44 -3.19 -12.73
C GLY A 61 -11.37 -3.90 -11.38
N ALA A 62 -10.26 -4.60 -11.10
CA ALA A 62 -10.04 -5.26 -9.82
C ALA A 62 -10.06 -4.28 -8.64
N ALA A 63 -9.44 -3.10 -8.80
CA ALA A 63 -9.46 -2.05 -7.78
C ALA A 63 -10.89 -1.51 -7.53
N ARG A 64 -11.72 -1.38 -8.58
CA ARG A 64 -13.13 -0.99 -8.45
C ARG A 64 -13.96 -2.07 -7.78
N CYS A 65 -13.87 -3.33 -8.22
CA CYS A 65 -14.58 -4.44 -7.58
C CYS A 65 -14.25 -4.52 -6.09
N TYR A 66 -12.98 -4.36 -5.73
CA TYR A 66 -12.57 -4.32 -4.33
C TYR A 66 -13.24 -3.18 -3.53
N LEU A 67 -13.41 -2.00 -4.13
CA LEU A 67 -14.08 -0.86 -3.50
C LEU A 67 -15.60 -0.99 -3.46
N GLU A 68 -16.20 -1.70 -4.42
CA GLU A 68 -17.64 -1.95 -4.50
C GLU A 68 -18.07 -3.10 -3.57
N GLU A 69 -17.25 -4.14 -3.43
CA GLU A 69 -17.46 -5.25 -2.48
C GLU A 69 -17.17 -4.84 -1.03
N LYS A 70 -16.31 -3.83 -0.83
CA LYS A 70 -16.05 -3.21 0.47
C LYS A 70 -16.25 -1.70 0.39
N PRO A 71 -17.51 -1.21 0.38
CA PRO A 71 -17.80 0.21 0.54
C PRO A 71 -17.05 0.72 1.77
N PRO A 72 -16.45 1.92 1.74
CA PRO A 72 -15.87 2.53 2.93
C PRO A 72 -16.96 2.67 4.00
N GLY A 73 -17.00 1.73 4.95
CA GLY A 73 -17.97 1.68 6.05
C GLY A 73 -19.01 0.54 6.02
N ALA A 74 -19.06 -0.33 5.00
CA ALA A 74 -20.04 -1.41 4.99
C ALA A 74 -19.48 -2.71 5.60
N GLY A 75 -19.97 -3.04 6.79
CA GLY A 75 -19.99 -4.41 7.33
C GLY A 75 -18.65 -4.95 7.84
N ARG A 76 -18.27 -4.57 9.06
CA ARG A 76 -17.36 -5.44 9.85
C ARG A 76 -18.15 -6.70 10.22
N PRO A 77 -17.65 -7.92 9.91
CA PRO A 77 -18.21 -9.11 10.53
C PRO A 77 -17.96 -9.01 12.03
N THR A 78 -19.04 -9.01 12.81
CA THR A 78 -18.98 -9.21 14.25
C THR A 78 -18.50 -10.64 14.47
N LEU A 79 -17.19 -10.82 14.65
CA LEU A 79 -16.64 -12.05 15.19
C LEU A 79 -16.65 -11.89 16.70
N ASP A 80 -17.62 -12.52 17.34
CA ASP A 80 -17.60 -12.81 18.76
C ASP A 80 -16.36 -13.67 19.05
N GLY A 81 -15.39 -13.04 19.70
CA GLY A 81 -14.15 -13.68 20.09
C GLY A 81 -13.16 -12.61 20.47
N ALA A 82 -13.01 -12.36 21.77
CA ALA A 82 -11.84 -11.72 22.33
C ALA A 82 -10.63 -12.62 22.04
N GLY A 83 -10.16 -12.59 20.79
CA GLY A 83 -8.92 -13.21 20.36
C GLY A 83 -7.79 -12.44 21.01
N ASP A 84 -6.96 -13.16 21.76
CA ASP A 84 -5.74 -12.63 22.32
C ASP A 84 -4.90 -12.04 21.18
N VAL A 85 -4.67 -10.72 21.19
CA VAL A 85 -3.91 -10.05 20.14
C VAL A 85 -2.46 -10.51 20.27
N ASP A 86 -1.88 -11.04 19.20
CA ASP A 86 -0.46 -11.39 19.17
C ASP A 86 0.38 -10.11 19.28
N THR A 87 0.74 -9.76 20.52
CA THR A 87 1.48 -8.54 20.85
C THR A 87 2.90 -8.53 20.29
N ALA A 88 3.50 -9.70 20.03
CA ALA A 88 4.81 -9.80 19.42
C ALA A 88 4.73 -9.44 17.93
N GLN A 89 3.75 -10.00 17.22
CA GLN A 89 3.51 -9.67 15.82
C GLN A 89 3.07 -8.20 15.66
N LEU A 90 2.23 -7.69 16.56
CA LEU A 90 1.83 -6.27 16.59
C LEU A 90 3.05 -5.34 16.70
N ARG A 91 4.02 -5.65 17.58
CA ARG A 91 5.26 -4.85 17.69
C ARG A 91 6.04 -4.80 16.39
N ILE A 92 6.20 -5.94 15.72
CA ILE A 92 6.91 -6.02 14.44
C ILE A 92 6.24 -5.11 13.39
N LEU A 93 4.91 -5.12 13.32
CA LEU A 93 4.16 -4.27 12.40
C LEU A 93 4.29 -2.78 12.74
N LEU A 94 4.27 -2.41 14.03
CA LEU A 94 4.45 -1.03 14.47
C LEU A 94 5.87 -0.52 14.20
N GLU A 95 6.89 -1.35 14.42
CA GLU A 95 8.29 -1.03 14.08
C GLU A 95 8.50 -0.87 12.58
N ARG A 96 7.79 -1.66 11.77
CA ARG A 96 7.78 -1.51 10.31
C ARG A 96 7.02 -0.27 9.86
N LEU A 97 5.96 0.12 10.55
CA LEU A 97 5.14 1.30 10.21
C LEU A 97 5.87 2.62 10.46
N ALA A 98 6.64 2.72 11.55
CA ALA A 98 7.33 3.95 11.95
C ALA A 98 8.22 4.58 10.85
N PRO A 99 9.16 3.86 10.21
CA PRO A 99 9.99 4.44 9.14
C PRO A 99 9.15 4.79 7.90
N LEU A 100 8.09 4.03 7.59
CA LEU A 100 7.20 4.33 6.47
C LEU A 100 6.46 5.66 6.66
N LEU A 101 6.10 6.01 7.89
CA LEU A 101 5.50 7.30 8.20
C LEU A 101 6.53 8.43 8.20
N ALA A 102 7.75 8.18 8.67
CA ALA A 102 8.85 9.15 8.64
C ALA A 102 9.20 9.55 7.20
N ASP A 103 9.20 8.58 6.29
CA ASP A 103 9.50 8.76 4.87
C ASP A 103 8.26 9.12 4.02
N ASN A 104 7.11 9.41 4.65
CA ASN A 104 5.85 9.75 3.98
C ASN A 104 5.40 8.73 2.90
N MET A 105 5.64 7.44 3.16
CA MET A 105 5.40 6.37 2.19
C MET A 105 3.95 5.90 2.18
N PHE A 106 3.33 5.81 1.00
CA PHE A 106 1.97 5.27 0.83
C PHE A 106 1.83 3.81 1.28
N SER A 107 2.92 3.03 1.29
CA SER A 107 3.00 1.67 1.84
C SER A 107 2.57 1.60 3.31
N ALA A 108 2.62 2.72 4.05
CA ALA A 108 2.10 2.81 5.40
C ALA A 108 0.60 2.44 5.48
N ARG A 109 -0.19 2.67 4.42
CA ARG A 109 -1.60 2.26 4.36
C ARG A 109 -1.78 0.76 4.40
N SER A 110 -0.92 0.01 3.70
CA SER A 110 -0.99 -1.44 3.66
C SER A 110 -0.64 -2.03 5.02
N VAL A 111 0.44 -1.54 5.64
CA VAL A 111 0.85 -1.97 6.99
C VAL A 111 -0.19 -1.56 8.03
N SER A 112 -0.75 -0.35 7.93
CA SER A 112 -1.81 0.10 8.83
C SER A 112 -3.07 -0.77 8.73
N ARG A 113 -3.44 -1.21 7.52
CA ARG A 113 -4.59 -2.09 7.33
C ARG A 113 -4.35 -3.47 7.96
N GLU A 114 -3.15 -4.02 7.80
CA GLU A 114 -2.76 -5.28 8.45
C GLU A 114 -2.86 -5.19 9.98
N ILE A 115 -2.47 -4.04 10.55
CA ILE A 115 -2.66 -3.75 11.97
C ILE A 115 -4.15 -3.62 12.32
N GLU A 116 -4.95 -2.89 11.54
CA GLU A 116 -6.40 -2.77 11.79
C GLU A 116 -7.13 -4.11 11.76
N GLU A 117 -6.74 -5.00 10.84
CA GLU A 117 -7.28 -6.37 10.73
C GLU A 117 -6.90 -7.22 11.95
N MET A 118 -5.64 -7.13 12.38
CA MET A 118 -5.15 -7.82 13.58
C MET A 118 -5.83 -7.32 14.86
N LEU A 119 -6.08 -6.01 14.95
CA LEU A 119 -6.70 -5.39 16.11
C LEU A 119 -8.22 -5.50 16.09
N ALA A 120 -8.84 -5.97 15.00
CA ALA A 120 -10.29 -6.02 14.87
C ALA A 120 -10.94 -6.81 16.02
N GLY A 121 -11.94 -6.22 16.67
CA GLY A 121 -12.61 -6.83 17.82
C GLY A 121 -11.84 -6.75 19.15
N SER A 122 -10.59 -6.25 19.14
CA SER A 122 -9.79 -6.07 20.36
C SER A 122 -10.03 -4.71 21.03
N ALA A 123 -9.65 -4.63 22.31
CA ALA A 123 -9.62 -3.36 23.05
C ALA A 123 -8.61 -2.35 22.46
N LEU A 124 -7.64 -2.82 21.66
CA LEU A 124 -6.61 -1.99 21.03
C LEU A 124 -7.07 -1.36 19.71
N ALA A 125 -8.20 -1.79 19.15
CA ALA A 125 -8.75 -1.21 17.91
C ALA A 125 -9.09 0.28 18.05
N ALA A 126 -9.73 0.66 19.16
CA ALA A 126 -10.13 2.04 19.40
C ALA A 126 -8.92 2.97 19.65
N PRO A 127 -7.95 2.61 20.50
CA PRO A 127 -6.71 3.39 20.65
C PRO A 127 -5.87 3.53 19.38
N TYR A 128 -5.89 2.54 18.47
CA TYR A 128 -5.13 2.61 17.21
C TYR A 128 -5.78 3.51 16.14
N ARG A 129 -7.09 3.76 16.25
CA ARG A 129 -7.87 4.45 15.22
C ARG A 129 -7.33 5.83 14.77
N PRO A 130 -6.81 6.69 15.66
CA PRO A 130 -6.20 7.97 15.25
C PRO A 130 -4.98 7.82 14.34
N VAL A 131 -4.25 6.69 14.43
CA VAL A 131 -3.14 6.36 13.53
C VAL A 131 -3.68 6.04 12.15
N ALA A 132 -4.64 5.11 12.06
CA ALA A 132 -5.25 4.69 10.81
C ALA A 132 -5.95 5.84 10.07
N ASP A 133 -6.70 6.68 10.80
CA ASP A 133 -7.40 7.84 10.22
C ASP A 133 -6.39 8.84 9.63
N SER A 134 -5.32 9.17 10.36
CA SER A 134 -4.26 10.07 9.87
C SER A 134 -3.54 9.53 8.63
N ILE A 135 -3.28 8.22 8.57
CA ILE A 135 -2.68 7.55 7.40
C ILE A 135 -3.64 7.54 6.20
N SER A 136 -4.93 7.35 6.45
CA SER A 136 -5.96 7.39 5.40
C SER A 136 -6.06 8.79 4.78
N LEU A 137 -5.91 9.84 5.60
CA LEU A 137 -5.93 11.25 5.18
C LEU A 137 -4.58 11.76 4.67
N LEU A 138 -3.55 10.90 4.58
CA LEU A 138 -2.19 11.25 4.16
C LEU A 138 -1.52 12.31 5.05
N LYS A 139 -1.95 12.42 6.31
CA LYS A 139 -1.37 13.28 7.32
C LYS A 139 -0.28 12.52 8.07
N PHE A 140 0.85 12.29 7.42
CA PHE A 140 1.91 11.41 7.93
C PHE A 140 2.53 11.92 9.25
N GLN A 141 2.66 13.23 9.43
CA GLN A 141 3.17 13.80 10.69
C GLN A 141 2.19 13.60 11.86
N ASP A 142 0.89 13.74 11.61
CA ASP A 142 -0.15 13.44 12.60
C ASP A 142 -0.18 11.94 12.91
N ALA A 143 0.00 11.10 11.89
CA ALA A 143 0.10 9.66 12.04
C ALA A 143 1.32 9.23 12.87
N GLN A 144 2.49 9.89 12.70
CA GLN A 144 3.68 9.64 13.54
C GLN A 144 3.41 9.99 15.00
N THR A 145 2.77 11.13 15.26
CA THR A 145 2.42 11.58 16.60
C THR A 145 1.43 10.61 17.26
N ALA A 146 0.37 10.23 16.54
CA ALA A 146 -0.60 9.25 17.01
C ALA A 146 0.03 7.86 17.25
N LEU A 147 0.97 7.45 16.38
CA LEU A 147 1.67 6.17 16.52
C LEU A 147 2.54 6.14 17.78
N ALA A 148 3.23 7.23 18.09
CA ALA A 148 3.98 7.36 19.34
C ALA A 148 3.05 7.21 20.56
N SER A 149 1.95 7.98 20.61
CA SER A 149 0.96 7.90 21.70
C SER A 149 0.34 6.50 21.85
N PHE A 150 0.08 5.82 20.74
CA PHE A 150 -0.42 4.45 20.77
C PHE A 150 0.61 3.47 21.35
N ARG A 151 1.89 3.59 20.96
CA ARG A 151 2.98 2.75 21.48
C ARG A 151 3.22 2.98 22.98
N ASP A 152 3.12 4.23 23.43
CA ASP A 152 3.22 4.56 24.85
C ASP A 152 2.08 3.93 25.65
N GLY A 153 0.85 3.94 25.09
CA GLY A 153 -0.31 3.27 25.69
C GLY A 153 -0.23 1.74 25.74
N LEU A 154 0.60 1.11 24.88
CA LEU A 154 0.86 -0.34 24.88
C LEU A 154 1.85 -0.77 25.97
N CYS A 155 2.69 0.15 26.44
CA CYS A 155 3.63 -0.08 27.53
C CYS A 155 3.09 0.62 28.78
N PRO A 156 2.29 -0.06 29.64
CA PRO A 156 2.02 0.51 30.95
C PRO A 156 3.37 0.69 31.64
N HIS A 157 3.73 1.94 31.96
CA HIS A 157 4.90 2.21 32.79
C HIS A 157 4.81 1.34 34.05
N SER A 158 5.74 0.39 34.16
CA SER A 158 6.28 0.01 35.45
C SER A 158 6.98 1.25 36.02
N SER A 159 6.25 1.99 36.83
CA SER A 159 6.77 2.97 37.79
C SER A 159 5.90 2.76 39.03
N ILE A 160 6.33 1.95 40.01
CA ILE A 160 7.13 2.34 41.18
C ILE A 160 6.66 3.67 41.78
#